data_AF-A0A3C0G052-F1
#
_entry.id   AF-A0A3C0G052-F1
#
_cell.length_a   1.000
_cell.length_b   1.000
_cell.length_c   1.000
_cell.angle_alpha   90.00
_cell.angle_beta   90.00
_cell.angle_gamma   90.00
#
_symmetry.space_group_name_H-M   'P 1'
#
loop_
_entity.id
_entity.type
_entity.pdbx_description
1 polymer ?
#
loop_
_entity_poly.entity_id
_entity_poly.type
_entity_poly.pdbx_seq_one_letter_code
_entity_poly.pdbx_strand_id
1 'polypeptide(L)'
;KSQIDQIWNTFWTGGITNTITIVEQLTYLIFIKNLDEIETRNELKAKRGFKYPPIFSKDQQDFRWKNLLQMDVLPRHAIFSNTVDGVFPFIRSLGKEKSLFSTYMKGATFGIS
;
A
#
# COMPACT_ATOMS: atom_id res chain seq x y z
N LYS A 1 17.30 2.73 -4.88
CA LYS A 1 17.20 3.90 -3.98
C LYS A 1 16.65 5.16 -4.68
N SER A 2 16.88 5.42 -5.97
CA SER A 2 16.51 6.72 -6.61
C SER A 2 15.15 6.83 -7.32
N GLN A 3 14.34 5.76 -7.42
CA GLN A 3 13.04 5.84 -8.11
C GLN A 3 11.95 6.49 -7.26
N ILE A 4 12.04 6.33 -5.94
CA ILE A 4 11.14 6.99 -5.00
C ILE A 4 11.39 8.52 -5.06
N ASP A 5 12.65 8.95 -5.16
CA ASP A 5 13.04 10.36 -5.28
C ASP A 5 12.51 11.04 -6.55
N GLN A 6 12.39 10.32 -7.67
CA GLN A 6 11.80 10.87 -8.90
C GLN A 6 10.28 11.03 -8.81
N ILE A 7 9.61 10.09 -8.13
CA ILE A 7 8.18 10.21 -7.81
C ILE A 7 7.97 11.46 -6.94
N TRP A 8 8.83 11.68 -5.93
CA TRP A 8 8.82 12.89 -5.09
C TRP A 8 9.03 14.19 -5.88
N ASN A 9 10.00 14.22 -6.79
CA ASN A 9 10.27 15.42 -7.60
C ASN A 9 9.11 15.80 -8.53
N THR A 10 8.35 14.82 -9.01
CA THR A 10 7.17 15.05 -9.85
C THR A 10 6.00 15.62 -9.04
N PHE A 11 5.81 15.16 -7.80
CA PHE A 11 4.81 15.73 -6.89
C PHE A 11 5.12 17.18 -6.47
N TRP A 12 6.41 17.52 -6.29
CA TRP A 12 6.86 18.87 -5.92
C TRP A 12 6.71 19.91 -7.04
N THR A 13 6.89 19.50 -8.30
CA THR A 13 6.82 20.41 -9.46
C THR A 13 5.41 20.61 -10.02
N GLY A 14 4.45 19.76 -9.64
CA GLY A 14 3.06 19.79 -10.14
C GLY A 14 2.04 20.60 -9.31
N GLY A 15 2.46 21.28 -8.24
CA GLY A 15 1.57 22.18 -7.48
C GLY A 15 0.66 21.52 -6.43
N ILE A 16 1.04 20.36 -5.87
CA ILE A 16 0.36 19.80 -4.68
C ILE A 16 1.03 20.36 -3.43
N THR A 17 0.68 21.62 -3.12
CA THR A 17 1.30 22.46 -2.10
C THR A 17 0.63 22.27 -0.73
N ASN A 18 0.62 21.05 -0.19
CA ASN A 18 0.20 20.88 1.21
C ASN A 18 0.95 19.73 1.91
N THR A 19 1.77 20.09 2.89
CA THR A 19 2.66 19.18 3.65
C THR A 19 1.89 18.06 4.37
N ILE A 20 0.63 18.32 4.75
CA ILE A 20 -0.27 17.32 5.36
C ILE A 20 -0.56 16.19 4.37
N THR A 21 -0.84 16.53 3.10
CA THR A 21 -1.11 15.55 2.06
C THR A 21 0.11 14.68 1.79
N ILE A 22 1.32 15.23 1.85
CA ILE A 22 2.57 14.45 1.71
C ILE A 22 2.73 13.42 2.83
N VAL A 23 2.45 13.80 4.07
CA VAL A 23 2.49 12.87 5.22
C VAL A 23 1.45 11.76 5.05
N GLU A 24 0.25 12.07 4.58
CA GLU A 24 -0.76 11.06 4.24
C GLU A 24 -0.27 10.12 3.14
N GLN A 25 0.35 10.63 2.07
CA GLN A 25 0.92 9.82 1.00
C GLN A 25 2.02 8.87 1.50
N LEU A 26 2.94 9.37 2.33
CA LEU A 26 3.97 8.54 2.99
C LEU A 26 3.35 7.45 3.85
N THR A 27 2.32 7.82 4.60
CA THR A 27 1.59 6.91 5.48
C THR A 27 0.98 5.78 4.66
N TYR A 28 0.28 6.10 3.56
CA TYR A 28 -0.29 5.08 2.66
C TYR A 28 0.74 4.13 2.08
N LEU A 29 1.92 4.62 1.68
CA LEU A 29 2.99 3.75 1.17
C LEU A 29 3.50 2.77 2.24
N ILE A 30 3.66 3.24 3.49
CA ILE A 30 4.04 2.39 4.63
C ILE A 30 2.95 1.34 4.89
N PHE A 31 1.67 1.73 4.82
CA PHE A 31 0.55 0.81 4.95
C PHE A 31 0.58 -0.32 3.93
N ILE A 32 0.74 0.00 2.64
CA ILE A 32 0.78 -1.00 1.57
C ILE A 32 1.95 -1.97 1.79
N LYS A 33 3.13 -1.43 2.15
CA LYS A 33 4.30 -2.25 2.46
C LYS A 33 4.02 -3.24 3.59
N ASN A 34 3.42 -2.77 4.68
CA ASN A 34 3.08 -3.62 5.82
C ASN A 34 2.04 -4.70 5.44
N LEU A 35 1.03 -4.35 4.65
CA LEU A 35 0.04 -5.31 4.16
C LEU A 35 0.68 -6.39 3.29
N ASP A 36 1.59 -6.02 2.38
CA ASP A 36 2.31 -6.98 1.53
C ASP A 36 3.22 -7.91 2.34
N GLU A 37 3.86 -7.41 3.40
CA GLU A 37 4.65 -8.23 4.33
C GLU A 37 3.77 -9.23 5.10
N ILE A 38 2.58 -8.82 5.53
CA ILE A 38 1.62 -9.73 6.19
C ILE A 38 1.13 -10.78 5.20
N GLU A 39 0.75 -10.38 3.99
CA GLU A 39 0.30 -11.30 2.95
C GLU A 39 1.39 -12.34 2.64
N THR A 40 2.64 -11.89 2.47
CA THR A 40 3.78 -12.78 2.22
C THR A 40 3.99 -13.78 3.37
N ARG A 41 3.86 -13.34 4.63
CA ARG A 41 3.94 -14.24 5.79
C ARG A 41 2.79 -15.25 5.81
N ASN A 42 1.59 -14.83 5.43
CA ASN A 42 0.43 -15.70 5.39
C ASN A 42 0.53 -16.72 4.24
N GLU A 43 1.00 -16.32 3.06
CA GLU A 43 1.31 -17.20 1.93
C GLU A 43 2.30 -18.30 2.34
N LEU A 44 3.34 -17.95 3.11
CA LEU A 44 4.31 -18.92 3.63
C LEU A 44 3.68 -19.90 4.63
N LYS A 45 2.76 -19.44 5.49
CA LYS A 45 1.99 -20.32 6.39
C LYS A 45 1.05 -21.23 5.60
N ALA A 46 0.44 -20.73 4.53
CA ALA A 46 -0.45 -21.50 3.67
C ALA A 46 0.26 -22.67 2.99
N LYS A 47 1.50 -22.47 2.55
CA LYS A 47 2.37 -23.55 2.05
C LYS A 47 2.60 -24.66 3.07
N ARG A 48 2.39 -24.39 4.37
CA ARG A 48 2.49 -25.35 5.47
C ARG A 48 1.12 -25.92 5.89
N GLY A 49 0.05 -25.65 5.14
CA GLY A 49 -1.29 -26.20 5.36
C GLY A 49 -2.23 -25.33 6.20
N PHE A 50 -1.82 -24.13 6.61
CA PHE A 50 -2.70 -23.22 7.37
C PHE A 50 -3.67 -22.47 6.44
N LYS A 51 -4.94 -22.39 6.82
CA LYS A 51 -5.90 -21.51 6.14
C LYS A 51 -5.62 -20.06 6.52
N TYR A 52 -5.59 -19.18 5.52
CA TYR A 52 -5.54 -17.73 5.74
C TYR A 52 -6.47 -17.01 4.75
N PRO A 53 -7.12 -15.91 5.17
CA PRO A 53 -7.82 -15.03 4.24
C PRO A 53 -6.81 -14.10 3.56
N PRO A 54 -6.77 -14.04 2.21
CA PRO A 54 -5.88 -13.14 1.49
C PRO A 54 -6.31 -11.68 1.68
N ILE A 55 -5.34 -10.80 1.89
CA ILE A 55 -5.54 -9.35 1.99
C ILE A 55 -5.81 -8.75 0.61
N PHE A 56 -5.08 -9.26 -0.40
CA PHE A 56 -5.20 -8.82 -1.78
C PHE A 56 -5.94 -9.90 -2.55
N SER A 57 -7.08 -9.54 -3.14
CA SER A 57 -7.77 -10.44 -4.08
C SER A 57 -6.93 -10.69 -5.33
N LYS A 58 -7.38 -11.62 -6.19
CA LYS A 58 -6.68 -11.95 -7.44
C LYS A 58 -6.52 -10.73 -8.36
N ASP A 59 -7.51 -9.83 -8.35
CA ASP A 59 -7.53 -8.63 -9.18
C ASP A 59 -6.77 -7.46 -8.55
N GLN A 60 -6.34 -7.60 -7.29
CA GLN A 60 -5.63 -6.56 -6.53
C GLN A 60 -4.15 -6.88 -6.33
N GLN A 61 -3.62 -7.89 -7.03
CA GLN A 61 -2.20 -8.25 -6.91
C GLN A 61 -1.30 -7.07 -7.31
N ASP A 62 -1.74 -6.22 -8.25
CA ASP A 62 -1.00 -5.03 -8.65
C ASP A 62 -0.83 -3.99 -7.54
N PHE A 63 -1.65 -4.05 -6.48
CA PHE A 63 -1.54 -3.16 -5.32
C PHE A 63 -0.47 -3.62 -4.32
N ARG A 64 0.09 -4.82 -4.49
CA ARG A 64 1.14 -5.33 -3.61
C ARG A 64 2.40 -4.51 -3.78
N TRP A 65 3.05 -4.17 -2.66
CA TRP A 65 4.26 -3.37 -2.65
C TRP A 65 5.34 -3.92 -3.59
N LYS A 66 5.59 -5.24 -3.55
CA LYS A 66 6.55 -5.90 -4.45
C LYS A 66 6.22 -5.71 -5.94
N ASN A 67 4.95 -5.70 -6.32
CA ASN A 67 4.50 -5.56 -7.71
C ASN A 67 4.55 -4.09 -8.15
N LEU A 68 4.12 -3.17 -7.29
CA LEU A 68 4.25 -1.73 -7.51
C LEU A 68 5.70 -1.32 -7.77
N LEU A 69 6.67 -1.92 -7.07
CA LEU A 69 8.10 -1.64 -7.29
C LEU A 69 8.62 -2.11 -8.65
N GLN A 70 8.08 -3.21 -9.18
CA GLN A 70 8.48 -3.79 -10.47
C GLN A 70 7.71 -3.21 -11.66
N MET A 71 6.60 -2.52 -11.40
CA MET A 71 5.72 -1.96 -12.42
C MET A 71 6.33 -0.72 -13.09
N ASP A 72 6.11 -0.57 -14.39
CA ASP A 72 6.52 0.63 -15.15
C ASP A 72 5.81 1.89 -14.66
N VAL A 73 6.39 3.05 -14.97
CA VAL A 73 5.93 4.37 -14.46
C VAL A 73 4.48 4.67 -14.84
N LEU A 74 4.08 4.41 -16.08
CA LEU A 74 2.72 4.70 -16.57
C LEU A 74 1.61 3.90 -15.87
N PRO A 75 1.65 2.56 -15.84
CA PRO A 75 0.65 1.77 -15.12
C PRO A 75 0.67 2.04 -13.61
N ARG A 76 1.85 2.26 -13.03
CA ARG A 76 1.98 2.65 -11.61
C ARG A 76 1.26 3.97 -11.35
N HIS A 77 1.47 4.97 -12.20
CA HIS A 77 0.79 6.26 -12.09
C HIS A 77 -0.73 6.12 -12.22
N ALA A 78 -1.23 5.30 -13.15
CA ALA A 78 -2.66 5.04 -13.31
C ALA A 78 -3.30 4.47 -12.03
N ILE A 79 -2.62 3.53 -11.36
CA ILE A 79 -3.11 2.92 -10.12
C ILE A 79 -3.13 3.89 -8.94
N PHE A 80 -2.12 4.77 -8.82
CA PHE A 80 -2.08 5.79 -7.77
C PHE A 80 -3.02 6.98 -8.05
N SER A 81 -3.26 7.33 -9.33
CA SER A 81 -4.16 8.44 -9.69
C SER A 81 -5.64 8.05 -9.71
N ASN A 82 -5.97 6.75 -9.78
CA ASN A 82 -7.35 6.29 -9.79
C ASN A 82 -8.01 6.46 -8.41
N THR A 83 -9.03 7.33 -8.35
CA THR A 83 -9.76 7.67 -7.13
C THR A 83 -10.95 6.74 -6.83
N VAL A 84 -11.27 5.82 -7.74
CA VAL A 84 -12.39 4.87 -7.63
C VAL A 84 -11.88 3.46 -7.36
N ASP A 85 -11.01 2.95 -8.24
CA ASP A 85 -10.50 1.57 -8.21
C ASP A 85 -8.97 1.50 -8.02
N GLY A 86 -8.37 2.56 -7.50
CA GLY A 86 -6.93 2.61 -7.25
C GLY A 86 -6.51 2.11 -5.88
N VAL A 87 -5.23 2.27 -5.60
CA VAL A 87 -4.60 1.88 -4.32
C VAL A 87 -5.17 2.67 -3.13
N PHE A 88 -5.52 3.95 -3.30
CA PHE A 88 -6.07 4.75 -2.19
C PHE A 88 -7.47 4.31 -1.76
N PRO A 89 -8.45 4.14 -2.68
CA PRO A 89 -9.73 3.52 -2.35
C PRO A 89 -9.60 2.18 -1.62
N PHE A 90 -8.67 1.32 -2.07
CA PHE A 90 -8.40 0.02 -1.45
C PHE A 90 -7.93 0.16 0.01
N ILE A 91 -6.94 1.01 0.30
CA ILE A 91 -6.47 1.19 1.69
C ILE A 91 -7.57 1.79 2.57
N ARG A 92 -8.37 2.72 2.02
CA ARG A 92 -9.50 3.32 2.75
C ARG A 92 -10.60 2.31 3.06
N SER A 93 -10.89 1.35 2.18
CA SER A 93 -11.88 0.31 2.45
C SER A 93 -11.43 -0.59 3.60
N LEU A 94 -10.14 -0.97 3.64
CA LEU A 94 -9.55 -1.70 4.76
C LEU A 94 -9.66 -0.92 6.08
N GLY A 95 -9.44 0.40 6.05
CA GLY A 95 -9.57 1.30 7.21
C GLY A 95 -10.99 1.47 7.74
N LYS A 96 -12.00 1.43 6.86
CA LYS A 96 -13.43 1.48 7.26
C LYS A 96 -13.84 0.23 8.03
N GLU A 97 -13.27 -0.91 7.69
CA GLU A 97 -13.37 -2.13 8.47
C GLU A 97 -12.43 -2.05 9.67
N LYS A 98 -12.77 -1.20 10.65
CA LYS A 98 -11.97 -0.92 11.87
C LYS A 98 -11.35 -2.18 12.49
N SER A 99 -12.05 -3.31 12.48
CA SER A 99 -11.56 -4.58 13.01
C SER A 99 -10.42 -5.18 12.17
N LEU A 100 -10.54 -5.19 10.84
CA LEU A 100 -9.51 -5.69 9.93
C LEU A 100 -8.29 -4.77 9.96
N PHE A 101 -8.50 -3.47 9.87
CA PHE A 101 -7.43 -2.47 9.97
C PHE A 101 -6.61 -2.64 11.26
N SER A 102 -7.28 -2.68 12.42
CA SER A 102 -6.61 -2.89 13.70
C SER A 102 -5.93 -4.26 13.79
N THR A 103 -6.49 -5.30 13.17
CA THR A 103 -5.90 -6.65 13.14
C THR A 103 -4.61 -6.68 12.32
N TYR A 104 -4.60 -6.05 11.14
CA TYR A 104 -3.42 -5.97 10.29
C TYR A 104 -2.37 -5.01 10.86
N MET A 105 -2.80 -3.91 11.47
CA MET A 105 -1.90 -2.95 12.13
C MET A 105 -1.33 -3.41 13.46
N LYS A 106 -1.93 -4.40 14.14
CA LYS A 106 -1.35 -4.97 15.37
C LYS A 106 0.03 -5.60 15.12
N GLY A 107 0.29 -6.07 13.90
CA GLY A 107 1.60 -6.59 13.47
C GLY A 107 2.53 -5.55 12.87
N ALA A 108 2.03 -4.35 12.58
CA ALA A 108 2.79 -3.21 12.11
C ALA A 108 2.95 -2.24 13.29
N THR A 109 4.01 -2.42 14.08
CA THR A 109 4.36 -1.42 15.09
C THR A 109 4.61 -0.08 14.39
N PHE A 110 3.65 0.83 14.51
CA PHE A 110 3.89 2.26 14.32
C PHE A 110 4.96 2.64 15.35
N GLY A 111 6.19 2.87 14.91
CA GLY A 111 7.26 3.41 15.73
C GLY A 111 7.00 4.88 16.04
N ILE A 112 5.92 5.17 16.76
CA ILE A 112 5.72 6.46 17.41
C ILE A 112 5.94 6.18 18.90
N SER A 113 7.15 6.51 19.35
CA SER A 113 7.41 6.85 20.76
C SER A 113 7.25 8.35 20.93
#